data_AF-A0A2M7R9G0-F1
#
_entry.id   AF-A0A2M7R9G0-F1
#
_cell.length_a   1.000
_cell.length_b   1.000
_cell.length_c   1.000
_cell.angle_alpha   90.00
_cell.angle_beta   90.00
_cell.angle_gamma   90.00
#
_symmetry.space_group_name_H-M   'P 1'
#
loop_
_entity.id
_entity.type
_entity.pdbx_description
1 polymer ?
#
loop_
_entity_poly.entity_id
_entity_poly.type
_entity_poly.pdbx_seq_one_letter_code
_entity_poly.pdbx_strand_id
1 'polypeptide(L)'
;MKKSQFFILLIILGFLLPFSFVSAVTSTKVIDNINSQNNAFEKGSKISAPADVRIVVARIIKIFLGFVGLLATVYLIYGGFLYMTSSGDATKVTSASKIMLYSAIGLFIILASYSITNFVYKSFQDSLYQIDNPDMGNPMDNNLRGITPKR
;
A
#
# COMPACT_ATOMS: atom_id res chain seq x y z
N MET A 1 -18.79 -8.34 37.14
CA MET A 1 -17.80 -8.95 36.22
C MET A 1 -16.86 -7.84 35.76
N LYS A 2 -15.55 -8.02 35.98
CA LYS A 2 -14.56 -6.92 36.04
C LYS A 2 -14.48 -6.21 34.70
N LYS A 3 -14.60 -4.88 34.68
CA LYS A 3 -14.63 -4.01 33.47
C LYS A 3 -13.46 -4.29 32.49
N SER A 4 -12.34 -4.79 33.01
CA SER A 4 -11.18 -5.28 32.25
C SER A 4 -11.48 -6.47 31.31
N GLN A 5 -12.41 -7.35 31.67
CA GLN A 5 -12.80 -8.51 30.84
C GLN A 5 -13.64 -8.10 29.63
N PHE A 6 -14.41 -7.02 29.76
CA PHE A 6 -15.22 -6.47 28.67
C PHE A 6 -14.34 -5.78 27.60
N PHE A 7 -13.23 -5.17 28.02
CA PHE A 7 -12.28 -4.50 27.11
C PHE A 7 -11.46 -5.51 26.29
N ILE A 8 -11.05 -6.63 26.90
CA ILE A 8 -10.39 -7.75 26.21
C ILE A 8 -11.32 -8.38 25.17
N LEU A 9 -12.61 -8.53 25.48
CA LEU A 9 -13.60 -9.06 24.54
C LEU A 9 -13.79 -8.14 23.32
N LEU A 10 -13.72 -6.81 23.50
CA LEU A 10 -13.83 -5.82 22.42
C LEU A 10 -12.61 -5.85 21.49
N ILE A 11 -11.41 -6.03 22.05
CA ILE A 11 -10.17 -6.22 21.27
C ILE A 11 -10.22 -7.55 20.48
N ILE A 12 -10.71 -8.64 21.09
CA ILE A 12 -10.85 -9.94 20.42
C ILE A 12 -11.92 -9.87 19.32
N LEU A 13 -13.05 -9.22 19.56
CA LEU A 13 -14.11 -9.00 18.56
C LEU A 13 -13.59 -8.11 17.41
N GLY A 14 -12.82 -7.07 17.73
CA GLY A 14 -12.12 -6.21 16.77
C GLY A 14 -10.95 -6.88 16.04
N PHE A 15 -10.49 -8.06 16.50
CA PHE A 15 -9.50 -8.92 15.83
C PHE A 15 -10.17 -10.02 14.98
N LEU A 16 -11.42 -10.38 15.27
CA LEU A 16 -12.23 -11.33 14.49
C LEU A 16 -12.93 -10.67 13.28
N LEU A 17 -13.36 -9.42 13.42
CA LEU A 17 -13.97 -8.61 12.35
C LEU A 17 -13.03 -8.22 11.17
N PRO A 18 -11.72 -7.93 11.33
CA PRO A 18 -10.85 -7.45 10.28
C PRO A 18 -10.44 -8.54 9.28
N PHE A 19 -10.75 -9.81 9.53
CA PHE A 19 -10.60 -10.85 8.52
C PHE A 19 -11.48 -10.58 7.28
N SER A 20 -12.56 -9.80 7.43
CA SER A 20 -13.40 -9.32 6.33
C SER A 20 -13.06 -7.91 5.82
N PHE A 21 -12.33 -7.08 6.57
CA PHE A 21 -12.00 -5.72 6.14
C PHE A 21 -10.81 -5.64 5.16
N VAL A 22 -10.03 -6.72 5.02
CA VAL A 22 -9.02 -6.84 3.95
C VAL A 22 -9.67 -6.74 2.55
N SER A 23 -10.98 -7.04 2.46
CA SER A 23 -11.73 -6.92 1.21
C SER A 23 -12.23 -5.50 0.90
N ALA A 24 -12.33 -4.59 1.88
CA ALA A 24 -12.91 -3.25 1.71
C ALA A 24 -11.88 -2.15 1.36
N VAL A 25 -10.59 -2.38 1.61
CA VAL A 25 -9.46 -1.58 1.04
C VAL A 25 -9.23 -1.95 -0.45
N THR A 26 -10.29 -2.39 -1.14
CA THR A 26 -10.31 -2.78 -2.56
C THR A 26 -11.15 -1.79 -3.36
N SER A 27 -10.91 -0.48 -3.20
CA SER A 27 -11.38 0.50 -4.20
C SER A 27 -10.42 0.49 -5.40
N THR A 28 -10.64 -0.47 -6.30
CA THR A 28 -10.64 -0.43 -7.79
C THR A 28 -9.54 0.32 -8.58
N LYS A 29 -8.47 0.80 -7.96
CA LYS A 29 -7.31 1.35 -8.69
C LYS A 29 -5.99 0.82 -8.15
N VAL A 30 -5.87 0.59 -6.85
CA VAL A 30 -4.59 0.11 -6.27
C VAL A 30 -4.38 -1.38 -6.53
N ILE A 31 -5.42 -2.20 -6.41
CA ILE A 31 -5.32 -3.66 -6.60
C ILE A 31 -5.20 -4.02 -8.09
N ASP A 32 -5.88 -3.30 -8.98
CA ASP A 32 -5.77 -3.51 -10.43
C ASP A 32 -4.39 -3.12 -10.96
N ASN A 33 -3.79 -2.04 -10.44
CA ASN A 33 -2.41 -1.68 -10.78
C ASN A 33 -1.36 -2.66 -10.23
N ILE A 34 -1.58 -3.24 -9.05
CA ILE A 34 -0.69 -4.27 -8.47
C ILE A 34 -0.84 -5.60 -9.22
N ASN A 35 -2.06 -6.00 -9.58
CA ASN A 35 -2.28 -7.24 -10.32
C ASN A 35 -1.83 -7.12 -11.78
N SER A 36 -2.05 -5.97 -12.43
CA SER A 36 -1.57 -5.73 -13.80
C SER A 36 -0.04 -5.67 -13.86
N GLN A 37 0.62 -5.15 -12.81
CA GLN A 37 2.06 -5.29 -12.60
C GLN A 37 2.50 -6.75 -12.50
N ASN A 38 1.90 -7.53 -11.59
CA ASN A 38 2.26 -8.94 -11.39
C ASN A 38 2.10 -9.76 -12.70
N ASN A 39 1.03 -9.53 -13.46
CA ASN A 39 0.80 -10.20 -14.75
C ASN A 39 1.75 -9.73 -15.87
N ALA A 40 2.19 -8.47 -15.86
CA ALA A 40 3.19 -7.95 -16.80
C ALA A 40 4.60 -8.50 -16.52
N PHE A 41 4.94 -8.70 -15.24
CA PHE A 41 6.19 -9.34 -14.83
C PHE A 41 6.20 -10.85 -15.12
N GLU A 42 5.07 -11.55 -14.97
CA GLU A 42 4.93 -12.97 -15.34
C GLU A 42 5.12 -13.22 -16.84
N LYS A 43 4.62 -12.32 -17.71
CA LYS A 43 4.80 -12.43 -19.17
C LYS A 43 6.22 -12.08 -19.64
N GLY A 44 6.92 -11.21 -18.90
CA GLY A 44 8.31 -10.82 -19.20
C GLY A 44 9.36 -11.87 -18.80
N SER A 45 9.11 -12.68 -17.77
CA SER A 45 10.11 -13.64 -17.26
C SER A 45 10.12 -14.99 -17.96
N LYS A 46 9.05 -15.37 -18.71
CA LYS A 46 8.91 -16.68 -19.39
C LYS A 46 9.24 -17.90 -18.51
N ILE A 47 8.97 -17.85 -17.20
CA ILE A 47 9.20 -18.99 -16.30
C ILE A 47 7.84 -19.56 -15.90
N SER A 48 7.44 -20.65 -16.57
CA SER A 48 6.55 -21.65 -15.97
C SER A 48 7.40 -22.53 -15.04
N ALA A 49 7.43 -22.20 -13.75
CA ALA A 49 7.93 -23.07 -12.68
C ALA A 49 7.24 -22.71 -11.36
N PRO A 50 7.11 -23.63 -10.40
CA PRO A 50 6.08 -23.60 -9.36
C PRO A 50 6.34 -22.45 -8.38
N ALA A 51 5.37 -21.53 -8.28
CA ALA A 51 5.33 -20.43 -7.31
C ALA A 51 6.63 -19.60 -7.24
N ASP A 52 6.78 -18.71 -8.21
CA ASP A 52 7.80 -17.65 -8.23
C ASP A 52 7.92 -17.02 -6.83
N VAL A 53 9.09 -17.16 -6.19
CA VAL A 53 9.34 -16.76 -4.79
C VAL A 53 8.91 -15.31 -4.55
N ARG A 54 9.00 -14.48 -5.59
CA ARG A 54 8.52 -13.10 -5.62
C ARG A 54 7.05 -12.95 -5.26
N ILE A 55 6.18 -13.81 -5.78
CA ILE A 55 4.72 -13.77 -5.53
C ILE A 55 4.42 -14.19 -4.09
N VAL A 56 5.12 -15.20 -3.60
CA VAL A 56 4.99 -15.66 -2.20
C VAL A 56 5.43 -14.56 -1.25
N VAL A 57 6.57 -13.92 -1.52
CA VAL A 57 7.09 -12.79 -0.73
C VAL A 57 6.14 -11.60 -0.78
N ALA A 58 5.59 -11.24 -1.95
CA ALA A 58 4.62 -10.15 -2.07
C ALA A 58 3.34 -10.41 -1.27
N ARG A 59 2.87 -11.66 -1.23
CA ARG A 59 1.71 -12.06 -0.43
C ARG A 59 1.99 -11.94 1.07
N ILE A 60 3.16 -12.38 1.52
CA ILE A 60 3.61 -12.25 2.91
C ILE A 60 3.67 -10.76 3.30
N ILE A 61 4.31 -9.92 2.48
CA ILE A 61 4.41 -8.48 2.73
C ILE A 61 3.02 -7.85 2.85
N LYS A 62 2.05 -8.19 2.01
CA LYS A 62 0.67 -7.67 2.11
C LYS A 62 0.01 -8.01 3.45
N ILE A 63 0.16 -9.25 3.92
CA ILE A 63 -0.38 -9.69 5.21
C ILE A 63 0.30 -8.93 6.36
N PHE A 64 1.63 -8.80 6.31
CA PHE A 64 2.40 -8.04 7.29
C PHE A 64 2.02 -6.56 7.30
N LEU A 65 1.86 -5.91 6.14
CA LEU A 65 1.50 -4.49 6.05
C LEU A 65 0.11 -4.22 6.65
N GLY A 66 -0.85 -5.13 6.42
CA GLY A 66 -2.17 -5.07 7.05
C GLY A 66 -2.09 -5.22 8.56
N PHE A 67 -1.28 -6.16 9.04
CA PHE A 67 -1.09 -6.40 10.47
C PHE A 67 -0.41 -5.23 11.19
N VAL A 68 0.63 -4.66 10.58
CA VAL A 68 1.35 -3.48 11.10
C VAL A 68 0.44 -2.26 11.12
N GLY A 69 -0.35 -2.04 10.07
CA GLY A 69 -1.33 -0.95 10.03
C GLY A 69 -2.37 -1.05 11.15
N LEU A 70 -2.92 -2.25 11.37
CA LEU A 70 -3.86 -2.52 12.46
C LEU A 70 -3.23 -2.25 13.84
N LEU A 71 -2.02 -2.76 14.08
CA LEU A 71 -1.30 -2.53 15.34
C LEU A 71 -1.04 -1.03 15.57
N ALA A 72 -0.63 -0.30 14.53
CA ALA A 72 -0.40 1.14 14.62
C ALA A 72 -1.67 1.90 15.02
N THR A 73 -2.83 1.55 14.45
CA THR A 73 -4.13 2.15 14.83
C THR A 73 -4.52 1.82 16.27
N VAL A 74 -4.33 0.57 16.72
CA VAL A 74 -4.65 0.17 18.11
C VAL A 74 -3.75 0.93 19.11
N TYR A 75 -2.46 1.07 18.81
CA TYR A 75 -1.53 1.83 19.65
C TYR A 75 -1.85 3.33 19.68
N LEU A 76 -2.30 3.91 18.56
CA LEU A 76 -2.74 5.29 18.48
C LEU A 76 -3.96 5.53 19.40
N ILE A 77 -4.95 4.63 19.36
CA ILE A 77 -6.14 4.70 20.23
C ILE A 77 -5.75 4.53 21.70
N TYR A 78 -4.85 3.58 22.01
CA TYR A 78 -4.36 3.37 23.37
C TYR A 78 -3.64 4.61 23.94
N GLY A 79 -2.77 5.24 23.14
CA GLY A 79 -2.11 6.49 23.51
C GLY A 79 -3.10 7.62 23.75
N GLY A 80 -4.12 7.76 22.89
CA GLY A 80 -5.19 8.74 23.05
C GLY A 80 -6.01 8.53 24.33
N PHE A 81 -6.38 7.28 24.64
CA PHE A 81 -7.10 6.96 25.87
C PHE A 81 -6.28 7.23 27.13
N LEU A 82 -4.99 6.88 27.10
CA LEU A 82 -4.07 7.17 28.20
C LEU A 82 -3.94 8.69 28.41
N TYR A 83 -3.89 9.46 27.33
CA TYR A 83 -3.87 10.93 27.38
C TYR A 83 -5.14 11.48 28.04
N MET A 84 -6.32 11.03 27.60
CA MET A 84 -7.60 11.46 28.17
C MET A 84 -7.79 11.05 29.65
N THR A 85 -7.24 9.90 30.05
CA THR A 85 -7.38 9.36 31.41
C THR A 85 -6.28 9.86 32.37
N SER A 86 -5.36 10.72 31.90
CA SER A 86 -4.22 11.13 32.71
C SER A 86 -4.55 12.09 33.86
N SER A 87 -5.78 12.65 33.93
CA SER A 87 -6.30 13.45 35.07
C SER A 87 -5.34 14.48 35.69
N GLY A 88 -4.40 15.04 34.91
CA GLY A 88 -3.42 16.04 35.38
C GLY A 88 -2.07 15.47 35.86
N ASP A 89 -1.85 14.15 35.83
CA ASP A 89 -0.55 13.53 36.12
C ASP A 89 0.41 13.75 34.93
N ALA A 90 1.39 14.65 35.12
CA ALA A 90 2.36 15.03 34.10
C ALA A 90 3.16 13.84 33.54
N THR A 91 3.39 12.81 34.36
CA THR A 91 4.12 11.59 33.96
C THR A 91 3.32 10.75 32.96
N LYS A 92 2.01 10.65 33.18
CA LYS A 92 1.10 9.90 32.28
C LYS A 92 0.84 10.65 30.99
N VAL A 93 0.66 11.98 31.06
CA VAL A 93 0.52 12.83 29.88
C VAL A 93 1.75 12.73 28.99
N THR A 94 2.95 12.82 29.57
CA THR A 94 4.22 12.73 28.83
C THR A 94 4.37 11.36 28.16
N SER A 95 4.03 10.29 28.86
CA SER A 95 4.10 8.92 28.33
C SER A 95 3.10 8.70 27.20
N ALA A 96 1.86 9.19 27.36
CA ALA A 96 0.82 9.10 26.34
C ALA A 96 1.19 9.85 25.06
N SER A 97 1.70 11.08 25.18
CA SER A 97 2.14 11.89 24.04
C SER A 97 3.28 11.23 23.27
N LYS A 98 4.23 10.58 23.96
CA LYS A 98 5.30 9.81 23.31
C LYS A 98 4.73 8.65 22.49
N ILE A 99 3.81 7.88 23.07
CA ILE A 99 3.16 6.75 22.36
C ILE A 99 2.41 7.25 21.13
N MET A 100 1.66 8.34 21.25
CA MET A 100 0.95 8.95 20.13
C MET A 100 1.92 9.40 19.03
N LEU A 101 3.02 10.07 19.38
CA LEU A 101 4.02 10.52 18.41
C LEU A 101 4.65 9.34 17.66
N TYR A 102 5.08 8.29 18.36
CA TYR A 102 5.67 7.11 17.71
C TYR A 102 4.67 6.39 16.81
N SER A 103 3.41 6.26 17.24
CA SER A 103 2.35 5.66 16.43
C SER A 103 2.04 6.48 15.17
N ALA A 104 2.01 7.82 15.29
CA ALA A 104 1.78 8.71 14.17
C ALA A 104 2.92 8.68 13.15
N ILE A 105 4.17 8.65 13.62
CA ILE A 105 5.36 8.52 12.75
C ILE A 105 5.33 7.19 12.00
N GLY A 106 4.99 6.08 12.68
CA GLY A 106 4.86 4.78 12.04
C GLY A 106 3.82 4.77 10.92
N LEU A 107 2.66 5.39 11.16
CA LEU A 107 1.62 5.53 10.15
C LEU A 107 2.08 6.42 8.99
N PHE A 108 2.74 7.53 9.31
CA PHE A 108 3.28 8.46 8.30
C PHE A 108 4.30 7.79 7.37
N ILE A 109 5.19 6.96 7.89
CA ILE A 109 6.18 6.22 7.09
C ILE A 109 5.50 5.27 6.10
N ILE A 110 4.43 4.58 6.51
CA ILE A 110 3.69 3.67 5.62
C ILE A 110 3.05 4.44 4.47
N LEU A 111 2.40 5.57 4.76
CA LEU A 111 1.81 6.44 3.74
C LEU A 111 2.88 7.03 2.81
N ALA A 112 4.01 7.47 3.36
CA ALA A 112 5.12 8.02 2.60
C ALA A 112 5.75 6.98 1.67
N SER A 113 5.98 5.77 2.16
CA SER A 113 6.53 4.66 1.38
C SER A 113 5.66 4.36 0.15
N TYR A 114 4.34 4.26 0.34
CA TYR A 114 3.41 4.00 -0.75
C TYR A 114 3.39 5.14 -1.78
N SER A 115 3.40 6.39 -1.32
CA SER A 115 3.46 7.57 -2.19
C SER A 115 4.71 7.56 -3.09
N ILE A 116 5.87 7.29 -2.49
CA ILE A 116 7.15 7.23 -3.21
C ILE A 116 7.17 6.08 -4.21
N THR A 117 6.75 4.88 -3.82
CA THR A 117 6.73 3.72 -4.74
C THR A 117 5.87 3.98 -5.98
N ASN A 118 4.69 4.57 -5.80
CA ASN A 118 3.82 4.91 -6.92
C ASN A 118 4.40 5.98 -7.84
N PHE A 119 5.06 6.99 -7.27
CA PHE A 119 5.72 8.03 -8.04
C PHE A 119 6.82 7.45 -8.94
N VAL A 120 7.64 6.58 -8.38
CA VAL A 120 8.71 5.88 -9.11
C VAL A 120 8.12 4.98 -10.20
N TYR A 121 7.13 4.15 -9.86
CA TYR A 121 6.50 3.23 -10.80
C TYR A 121 5.92 3.96 -12.03
N LYS A 122 5.17 5.03 -11.80
CA LYS A 122 4.60 5.86 -12.88
C LYS A 122 5.68 6.43 -13.80
N SER A 123 6.78 6.93 -13.21
CA SER A 123 7.88 7.55 -13.98
C SER A 123 8.59 6.54 -14.90
N PHE A 124 8.73 5.29 -14.45
CA PHE A 124 9.30 4.22 -15.28
C PHE A 124 8.34 3.72 -16.36
N GLN A 125 7.04 3.68 -16.10
CA GLN A 125 6.06 3.24 -17.10
C GLN A 125 5.89 4.27 -18.23
N ASP A 126 5.84 5.56 -17.90
CA ASP A 126 5.73 6.66 -18.87
C ASP A 126 6.92 6.70 -19.84
N SER A 127 8.10 6.22 -19.43
CA SER A 127 9.29 6.14 -20.27
C SER A 127 9.32 4.89 -21.17
N LEU A 128 8.72 3.77 -20.74
CA LEU A 128 8.61 2.56 -21.59
C LEU A 128 7.53 2.70 -22.67
N TYR A 129 6.44 3.42 -22.41
CA TYR A 129 5.40 3.69 -23.42
C TYR A 129 5.89 4.53 -24.60
N GLN A 130 6.98 5.30 -24.45
CA GLN A 130 7.55 6.09 -25.54
C GLN A 130 8.37 5.27 -26.55
N ILE A 131 8.73 4.02 -26.22
CA ILE A 131 9.59 3.18 -27.07
C ILE A 131 8.78 2.25 -27.99
N ASP A 132 7.56 1.87 -27.59
CA ASP A 132 6.70 0.93 -28.34
C ASP A 132 5.90 1.58 -29.48
N ASN A 133 5.83 2.92 -29.52
CA ASN A 133 5.10 3.68 -30.55
C ASN A 133 6.07 4.48 -31.45
N PRO A 134 6.66 3.87 -32.50
CA PRO A 134 7.58 4.54 -33.41
C PRO A 134 6.94 5.66 -34.26
N ASP A 135 5.61 5.69 -34.43
CA ASP A 135 4.91 6.68 -35.25
C ASP A 135 4.69 8.06 -34.58
N MET A 136 5.22 8.29 -33.35
CA MET A 136 5.23 9.64 -32.76
C MET A 136 6.55 10.40 -33.01
N GLY A 137 7.49 9.76 -33.70
CA GLY A 137 8.78 10.33 -34.05
C GLY A 137 8.69 11.13 -35.35
N ASN A 138 8.54 12.44 -35.20
CA ASN A 138 8.69 13.48 -36.24
C ASN A 138 7.40 13.82 -37.01
N PRO A 139 6.72 14.94 -36.70
CA PRO A 139 5.55 15.42 -37.48
C PRO A 139 5.88 15.76 -38.95
N MET A 140 7.15 15.65 -39.36
CA MET A 140 7.61 15.80 -40.74
C MET A 140 7.53 14.49 -41.55
N ASP A 141 7.26 13.34 -40.94
CA ASP A 141 7.18 12.04 -41.64
C ASP A 141 5.86 11.84 -42.41
N ASN A 142 4.76 12.41 -41.92
CA ASN A 142 3.42 12.27 -42.47
C ASN A 142 3.30 12.85 -43.90
N ASN A 143 4.18 13.79 -44.25
CA ASN A 143 4.26 14.36 -45.60
C ASN A 143 5.02 13.47 -46.60
N LEU A 144 5.77 12.46 -46.14
CA LEU A 144 6.50 11.52 -47.02
C LEU A 144 5.74 10.21 -47.26
N ARG A 145 4.73 9.90 -46.45
CA ARG A 145 3.88 8.69 -46.59
C ARG A 145 2.91 8.77 -47.77
N GLY A 146 2.65 9.98 -48.29
CA GLY A 146 1.81 10.21 -49.47
C GLY A 146 2.54 10.15 -50.83
N ILE A 147 3.86 9.92 -50.85
CA ILE A 147 4.69 10.01 -52.08
C ILE A 147 5.29 8.66 -52.48
N THR A 148 4.75 7.54 -52.00
CA THR A 148 5.16 6.23 -52.49
C THR A 148 4.34 5.87 -53.74
N PRO A 149 4.93 5.80 -54.95
CA PRO A 149 4.21 5.30 -56.11
C PRO A 149 3.93 3.81 -55.86
N LYS A 150 2.65 3.48 -55.77
CA LYS A 150 2.15 2.10 -55.73
C LYS A 150 2.62 1.40 -57.02
N ARG A 151 3.65 0.56 -56.89
CA ARG A 151 4.01 -0.47 -57.89
C ARG A 151 3.35 -1.78 -57.49
#